data_AF-A0A2V4NGV1-F1
#
_entry.id   AF-A0A2V4NGV1-F1
#
_cell.length_a   1.000
_cell.length_b   1.000
_cell.length_c   1.000
_cell.angle_alpha   90.00
_cell.angle_beta   90.00
_cell.angle_gamma   90.00
#
_symmetry.space_group_name_H-M   'P 1'
#
loop_
_entity.id
_entity.type
_entity.pdbx_description
1 polymer ?
#
loop_
_entity_poly.entity_id
_entity_poly.type
_entity_poly.pdbx_seq_one_letter_code
_entity_poly.pdbx_strand_id
1 'polypeptide(L)'
;MTDTAARTPWQIAITPDPARPAATDLLETPSLPELAAVLDDPDAEQVLYRVTYERVGRRGGRDGSTPPPPLTTWAMTANHLAEQVCADVRQYLTSSEIDVAVNLDAGRGQIYAGCSNGGRFTVERVATATLEG
;
A
#
# COMPACT_ATOMS: atom_id res chain seq x y z
N MET A 1 44.71 2.95 -3.72
CA MET A 1 44.14 4.20 -3.22
C MET A 1 42.65 4.12 -3.51
N THR A 2 41.86 3.74 -2.52
CA THR A 2 40.46 3.36 -2.68
C THR A 2 39.63 4.63 -2.52
N ASP A 3 39.01 5.09 -3.62
CA ASP A 3 38.11 6.23 -3.62
C ASP A 3 36.70 5.74 -3.22
N THR A 4 36.39 5.90 -1.94
CA THR A 4 35.06 5.64 -1.37
C THR A 4 34.20 6.86 -1.65
N ALA A 5 33.51 6.87 -2.80
CA ALA A 5 32.48 7.85 -3.09
C ALA A 5 31.37 7.75 -2.03
N ALA A 6 31.30 8.74 -1.14
CA ALA A 6 30.22 8.90 -0.19
C ALA A 6 28.93 9.19 -0.96
N ARG A 7 28.05 8.19 -1.08
CA ARG A 7 26.68 8.37 -1.57
C ARG A 7 25.93 9.26 -0.59
N THR A 8 25.53 10.44 -1.05
CA THR A 8 24.58 11.33 -0.37
C THR A 8 23.33 10.54 0.04
N PRO A 9 22.84 10.66 1.29
CA PRO A 9 21.54 10.09 1.64
C PRO A 9 20.45 10.83 0.85
N TRP A 10 19.69 10.09 0.04
CA TRP A 10 18.49 10.57 -0.62
C TRP A 10 17.54 11.16 0.44
N GLN A 11 17.05 12.39 0.24
CA GLN A 11 16.12 13.05 1.17
C GLN A 11 14.71 12.98 0.58
N ILE A 12 13.76 12.35 1.28
CA ILE A 12 12.34 12.33 0.88
C ILE A 12 11.65 13.57 1.43
N ALA A 13 11.09 14.41 0.55
CA ALA A 13 10.24 15.52 0.93
C ALA A 13 8.78 15.04 1.02
N ILE A 14 8.24 14.96 2.24
CA ILE A 14 6.83 14.63 2.47
C ILE A 14 6.03 15.93 2.39
N THR A 15 5.08 16.05 1.47
CA THR A 15 4.09 17.12 1.49
C THR A 15 2.82 16.57 2.15
N PRO A 16 2.58 16.85 3.44
CA PRO A 16 1.35 16.39 4.10
C PRO A 16 0.14 17.12 3.52
N ASP A 17 -0.93 16.37 3.21
CA ASP A 17 -2.25 16.96 2.95
C ASP A 17 -2.72 17.68 4.24
N PRO A 18 -3.05 18.99 4.18
CA PRO A 18 -3.44 19.76 5.36
C PRO A 18 -4.74 19.28 6.05
N ALA A 19 -5.48 18.32 5.49
CA ALA A 19 -6.80 17.92 5.99
C ALA A 19 -6.84 16.80 7.05
N ARG A 20 -5.72 16.18 7.49
CA ARG A 20 -5.80 14.96 8.35
C ARG A 20 -4.62 14.79 9.34
N PRO A 21 -4.84 14.30 10.58
CA PRO A 21 -3.78 14.17 11.58
C PRO A 21 -2.70 13.15 11.17
N ALA A 22 -1.48 13.43 11.61
CA ALA A 22 -0.24 12.72 11.27
C ALA A 22 -0.39 11.20 11.38
N ALA A 23 -0.35 10.52 10.22
CA ALA A 23 -0.14 9.09 10.17
C ALA A 23 1.26 8.82 10.75
N THR A 24 1.33 7.96 11.76
CA THR A 24 2.56 7.61 12.47
C THR A 24 3.63 7.16 11.48
N ASP A 25 4.75 7.88 11.52
CA ASP A 25 6.01 7.65 10.82
C ASP A 25 6.38 6.18 10.74
N LEU A 26 6.37 5.62 9.54
CA LEU A 26 7.39 4.73 8.99
C LEU A 26 7.15 4.69 7.48
N LEU A 27 7.98 5.38 6.70
CA LEU A 27 8.08 5.13 5.27
C LEU A 27 8.49 3.67 5.11
N GLU A 28 7.60 2.82 4.60
CA GLU A 28 7.97 1.44 4.27
C GLU A 28 8.95 1.50 3.09
N THR A 29 10.17 1.00 3.32
CA THR A 29 11.21 0.93 2.29
C THR A 29 10.71 0.01 1.17
N PRO A 30 10.48 0.53 -0.05
CA PRO A 30 10.02 -0.28 -1.18
C PRO A 30 11.06 -1.36 -1.52
N SER A 31 10.61 -2.47 -2.09
CA SER A 31 11.50 -3.55 -2.49
C SER A 31 12.37 -3.15 -3.70
N LEU A 32 13.54 -3.80 -3.87
CA LEU A 32 14.46 -3.53 -4.99
C LEU A 32 13.83 -3.61 -6.41
N PRO A 33 12.95 -4.57 -6.74
CA PRO A 33 12.30 -4.58 -8.06
C PRO A 33 11.28 -3.44 -8.24
N GLU A 34 10.64 -2.97 -7.17
CA GLU A 34 9.74 -1.81 -7.19
C GLU A 34 10.51 -0.51 -7.35
N LEU A 35 11.64 -0.38 -6.64
CA LEU A 35 12.59 0.70 -6.91
C LEU A 35 13.04 0.66 -8.37
N ALA A 36 13.35 -0.51 -8.94
CA ALA A 36 13.77 -0.62 -10.34
C ALA A 36 12.68 -0.21 -11.35
N ALA A 37 11.40 -0.50 -11.08
CA ALA A 37 10.28 -0.08 -11.92
C ALA A 37 10.05 1.45 -11.90
N VAL A 38 10.61 2.12 -10.90
CA VAL A 38 10.36 3.52 -10.55
C VAL A 38 11.64 4.36 -10.74
N LEU A 39 12.83 3.75 -10.74
CA LEU A 39 14.15 4.39 -10.89
C LEU A 39 14.40 4.98 -12.28
N ASP A 40 13.67 4.53 -13.31
CA ASP A 40 13.70 5.13 -14.65
C ASP A 40 12.75 6.34 -14.77
N ASP A 41 11.92 6.60 -13.77
CA ASP A 41 10.99 7.72 -13.73
C ASP A 41 11.43 8.75 -12.67
N PRO A 42 12.02 9.89 -13.07
CA PRO A 42 12.41 10.93 -12.13
C PRO A 42 11.23 11.58 -11.41
N ASP A 43 9.99 11.37 -11.90
CA ASP A 43 8.75 11.90 -11.32
C ASP A 43 8.00 10.83 -10.49
N ALA A 44 8.69 9.76 -10.12
CA ALA A 44 8.24 8.73 -9.21
C ALA A 44 7.66 9.27 -7.87
N GLU A 45 6.34 9.27 -7.75
CA GLU A 45 5.64 9.67 -6.53
C GLU A 45 5.36 8.46 -5.61
N GLN A 46 5.73 8.57 -4.33
CA GLN A 46 5.22 7.69 -3.30
C GLN A 46 3.93 8.29 -2.75
N VAL A 47 2.85 7.51 -2.70
CA VAL A 47 1.54 8.01 -2.26
C VAL A 47 1.11 7.27 -1.00
N LEU A 48 0.71 8.01 0.04
CA LEU A 48 0.12 7.46 1.24
C LEU A 48 -1.35 7.14 0.93
N TYR A 49 -1.71 5.88 1.01
CA TYR A 49 -3.07 5.41 0.82
C TYR A 49 -3.72 5.04 2.14
N ARG A 50 -5.03 5.30 2.23
CA ARG A 50 -5.92 4.71 3.23
C ARG A 50 -6.83 3.71 2.55
N VAL A 51 -6.70 2.45 2.95
CA VAL A 51 -7.53 1.35 2.50
C VAL A 51 -8.59 1.07 3.56
N THR A 52 -9.87 1.11 3.17
CA THR A 52 -10.99 0.80 4.06
C THR A 52 -11.69 -0.46 3.60
N TYR A 53 -11.73 -1.46 4.47
CA TYR A 53 -12.33 -2.76 4.16
C TYR A 53 -13.83 -2.76 4.41
N GLU A 54 -14.62 -3.16 3.42
CA GLU A 54 -16.05 -3.43 3.61
C GLU A 54 -16.24 -4.78 4.33
N ARG A 55 -15.49 -5.78 3.86
CA ARG A 55 -15.45 -7.14 4.41
C ARG A 55 -14.19 -7.86 3.95
N VAL A 56 -13.68 -8.77 4.76
CA VAL A 56 -12.57 -9.67 4.48
C VAL A 56 -12.83 -11.04 5.10
N GLY A 57 -13.05 -12.05 4.25
CA GLY A 57 -13.24 -13.43 4.66
C GLY A 57 -14.41 -13.64 5.63
N ARG A 58 -14.38 -14.77 6.34
CA ARG A 58 -15.34 -15.07 7.42
C ARG A 58 -15.04 -14.29 8.70
N ARG A 59 -13.76 -14.02 8.96
CA ARG A 59 -13.28 -13.44 10.23
C ARG A 59 -13.29 -11.91 10.27
N GLY A 60 -13.53 -11.23 9.14
CA GLY A 60 -13.54 -9.78 9.08
C GLY A 60 -14.77 -9.22 8.37
N GLY A 61 -15.99 -9.48 8.87
CA GLY A 61 -17.21 -8.80 8.38
C GLY A 61 -18.33 -9.72 7.90
N ARG A 62 -18.04 -10.92 7.39
CA ARG A 62 -19.07 -11.75 6.72
C ARG A 62 -20.07 -12.39 7.68
N ASP A 63 -19.61 -12.89 8.82
CA ASP A 63 -20.46 -13.60 9.80
C ASP A 63 -20.89 -12.69 10.97
N GLY A 64 -20.96 -11.37 10.73
CA GLY A 64 -21.23 -10.37 11.77
C GLY A 64 -20.01 -9.99 12.62
N SER A 65 -18.84 -10.54 12.31
CA SER A 65 -17.55 -10.11 12.87
C SER A 65 -17.23 -8.67 12.46
N THR A 66 -16.47 -7.96 13.28
CA THR A 66 -16.01 -6.61 12.93
C THR A 66 -15.09 -6.68 11.71
N PRO A 67 -15.28 -5.84 10.67
CA PRO A 67 -14.32 -5.72 9.58
C PRO A 67 -12.90 -5.37 10.10
N PRO A 68 -11.84 -5.69 9.35
CA PRO A 68 -10.49 -5.27 9.71
C PRO A 68 -10.41 -3.74 9.84
N PRO A 69 -9.53 -3.23 10.72
CA PRO A 69 -9.28 -1.80 10.78
C PRO A 69 -8.74 -1.29 9.43
N PRO A 70 -8.95 -0.01 9.08
CA PRO A 70 -8.38 0.56 7.87
C PRO A 70 -6.85 0.47 7.87
N LEU A 71 -6.28 0.04 6.76
CA LEU A 71 -4.83 0.05 6.52
C LEU A 71 -4.41 1.43 6.00
N THR A 72 -3.36 2.01 6.56
CA THR A 72 -2.75 3.25 6.04
C THR A 72 -1.31 2.94 5.69
N THR A 73 -0.94 3.05 4.42
CA THR A 73 0.38 2.63 3.95
C THR A 73 0.84 3.39 2.71
N TRP A 74 2.15 3.50 2.53
CA TRP A 74 2.78 4.14 1.38
C TRP A 74 2.94 3.14 0.24
N ALA A 75 2.46 3.50 -0.95
CA ALA A 75 2.67 2.70 -2.15
C ALA A 75 3.04 3.58 -3.35
N MET A 76 3.89 3.04 -4.21
CA MET A 76 4.31 3.67 -5.47
C MET A 76 3.47 3.20 -6.65
N THR A 77 2.92 1.99 -6.57
CA THR A 77 2.15 1.37 -7.65
C THR A 77 0.92 0.64 -7.10
N ALA A 78 -0.04 0.35 -7.99
CA ALA A 78 -1.21 -0.47 -7.64
C ALA A 78 -0.81 -1.88 -7.16
N ASN A 79 0.27 -2.45 -7.73
CA ASN A 79 0.78 -3.76 -7.35
C ASN A 79 1.40 -3.73 -5.95
N HIS A 80 2.20 -2.71 -5.65
CA HIS A 80 2.76 -2.53 -4.30
C HIS A 80 1.64 -2.43 -3.25
N LEU A 81 0.60 -1.63 -3.53
CA LEU A 81 -0.56 -1.53 -2.64
C LEU A 81 -1.31 -2.87 -2.52
N ALA A 82 -1.41 -3.64 -3.60
CA ALA A 82 -2.05 -4.94 -3.58
C ALA A 82 -1.29 -5.95 -2.70
N GLU A 83 0.05 -5.94 -2.75
CA GLU A 83 0.91 -6.78 -1.91
C GLU A 83 0.77 -6.43 -0.42
N GLN A 84 0.79 -5.14 -0.08
CA GLN A 84 0.57 -4.66 1.28
C GLN A 84 -0.82 -5.05 1.82
N VAL A 85 -1.86 -4.86 0.99
CA VAL A 85 -3.22 -5.30 1.35
C VAL A 85 -3.26 -6.81 1.54
N CYS A 86 -2.63 -7.60 0.66
CA CYS A 86 -2.58 -9.06 0.75
C CYS A 86 -1.95 -9.53 2.08
N ALA A 87 -0.85 -8.89 2.47
CA ALA A 87 -0.17 -9.17 3.74
C ALA A 87 -1.07 -8.87 4.94
N ASP A 88 -1.73 -7.71 4.96
CA ASP A 88 -2.63 -7.30 6.05
C ASP A 88 -3.83 -8.24 6.19
N VAL A 89 -4.47 -8.59 5.06
CA VAL A 89 -5.71 -9.37 5.07
C VAL A 89 -5.49 -10.87 5.35
N ARG A 90 -4.25 -11.35 5.27
CA ARG A 90 -3.88 -12.77 5.35
C ARG A 90 -4.46 -13.47 6.57
N GLN A 91 -4.44 -12.81 7.72
CA GLN A 91 -4.91 -13.37 9.01
C GLN A 91 -6.43 -13.62 9.07
N TYR A 92 -7.19 -12.90 8.24
CA TYR A 92 -8.66 -13.00 8.17
C TYR A 92 -9.13 -14.07 7.18
N LEU A 93 -8.23 -14.57 6.35
CA LEU A 93 -8.50 -15.51 5.27
C LEU A 93 -7.97 -16.90 5.62
N THR A 94 -8.80 -17.92 5.38
CA THR A 94 -8.41 -19.33 5.58
C THR A 94 -7.81 -19.97 4.33
N SER A 95 -8.01 -19.36 3.16
CA SER A 95 -7.45 -19.85 1.89
C SER A 95 -5.94 -19.70 1.86
N SER A 96 -5.21 -20.66 1.31
CA SER A 96 -3.77 -20.52 1.03
C SER A 96 -3.48 -19.66 -0.19
N GLU A 97 -4.42 -19.64 -1.13
CA GLU A 97 -4.36 -18.85 -2.37
C GLU A 97 -5.13 -17.55 -2.15
N ILE A 98 -4.41 -16.43 -2.18
CA ILE A 98 -4.97 -15.08 -2.03
C ILE A 98 -4.40 -14.23 -3.17
N ASP A 99 -5.30 -13.52 -3.82
CA ASP A 99 -4.95 -12.55 -4.86
C ASP A 99 -5.70 -11.24 -4.60
N VAL A 100 -5.07 -10.12 -4.93
CA VAL A 100 -5.60 -8.78 -4.66
C VAL A 100 -5.49 -7.95 -5.93
N ALA A 101 -6.63 -7.45 -6.39
CA ALA A 101 -6.69 -6.52 -7.51
C ALA A 101 -7.00 -5.12 -6.99
N VAL A 102 -6.20 -4.14 -7.40
CA VAL A 102 -6.36 -2.72 -7.06
C VAL A 102 -6.63 -1.93 -8.33
N ASN A 103 -7.64 -1.07 -8.30
CA ASN A 103 -7.88 -0.07 -9.32
C ASN A 103 -7.82 1.32 -8.66
N LEU A 104 -6.68 1.99 -8.81
CA LEU A 104 -6.42 3.30 -8.21
C LEU A 104 -7.33 4.39 -8.81
N ASP A 105 -7.61 4.34 -10.11
CA ASP A 105 -8.47 5.33 -10.79
C ASP A 105 -9.92 5.28 -10.28
N ALA A 106 -10.40 4.07 -9.99
CA ALA A 106 -11.73 3.84 -9.45
C ALA A 106 -11.78 3.88 -7.91
N GLY A 107 -10.65 4.12 -7.23
CA GLY A 107 -10.56 4.19 -5.78
C GLY A 107 -11.03 2.92 -5.06
N ARG A 108 -10.83 1.75 -5.65
CA ARG A 108 -11.38 0.48 -5.13
C ARG A 108 -10.50 -0.72 -5.42
N GLY A 109 -10.68 -1.77 -4.63
CA GLY A 109 -10.04 -3.05 -4.87
C GLY A 109 -10.87 -4.24 -4.40
N GLN A 110 -10.42 -5.42 -4.82
CA GLN A 110 -11.11 -6.69 -4.66
C GLN A 110 -10.12 -7.75 -4.21
N ILE A 111 -10.51 -8.50 -3.19
CA ILE A 111 -9.73 -9.62 -2.65
C ILE A 111 -10.35 -10.91 -3.16
N TYR A 112 -9.52 -11.83 -3.63
CA TYR A 112 -9.86 -13.18 -4.04
C TYR A 112 -9.20 -14.18 -3.11
N ALA A 113 -9.97 -15.20 -2.72
CA ALA A 113 -9.49 -16.28 -1.86
C ALA A 113 -9.82 -17.62 -2.55
N GLY A 114 -8.84 -18.19 -3.25
CA GLY A 114 -9.07 -19.23 -4.25
C GLY A 114 -10.07 -18.76 -5.31
N CYS A 115 -11.07 -19.57 -5.63
CA CYS A 115 -12.13 -19.23 -6.60
C CYS A 115 -13.27 -18.35 -6.05
N SER A 116 -13.15 -17.82 -4.83
CA SER A 116 -14.23 -17.09 -4.14
C SER A 116 -13.90 -15.61 -3.93
N ASN A 117 -14.96 -14.79 -3.84
CA ASN A 117 -14.85 -13.40 -3.42
C ASN A 117 -14.42 -13.35 -1.94
N GLY A 118 -13.17 -12.96 -1.71
CA GLY A 118 -12.54 -12.86 -0.39
C GLY A 118 -12.87 -11.55 0.33
N GLY A 119 -13.22 -10.48 -0.38
CA GLY A 119 -13.50 -9.19 0.23
C GLY A 119 -13.46 -8.01 -0.73
N ARG A 120 -13.89 -6.84 -0.26
CA ARG A 120 -13.85 -5.57 -1.03
C ARG A 120 -13.33 -4.45 -0.16
N PHE A 121 -12.67 -3.50 -0.79
CA PHE A 121 -12.16 -2.31 -0.12
C PHE A 121 -12.19 -1.09 -1.02
N THR A 122 -12.22 0.08 -0.38
CA THR A 122 -12.01 1.38 -1.04
C THR A 122 -10.59 1.87 -0.76
N VAL A 123 -10.07 2.70 -1.66
CA VAL A 123 -8.74 3.28 -1.59
C VAL A 123 -8.88 4.79 -1.68
N GLU A 124 -8.30 5.49 -0.72
CA GLU A 124 -8.24 6.95 -0.66
C GLU A 124 -6.77 7.40 -0.66
N ARG A 125 -6.42 8.39 -1.47
CA ARG A 125 -5.11 9.07 -1.40
C ARG A 125 -5.13 10.05 -0.23
N VAL A 126 -4.13 9.94 0.65
CA VAL A 126 -4.03 10.74 1.88
C VAL A 126 -2.90 11.76 1.80
N ALA A 127 -1.77 11.41 1.20
CA ALA A 127 -0.64 12.30 1.02
C ALA A 127 0.23 11.83 -0.14
N THR A 128 1.08 12.71 -0.65
CA THR A 128 2.08 12.38 -1.67
C THR A 128 3.45 12.83 -1.17
N ALA A 129 4.45 11.99 -1.37
CA ALA A 129 5.85 12.29 -1.15
C ALA A 129 6.59 12.18 -2.47
N THR A 130 7.31 13.24 -2.82
CA THR A 130 8.16 13.27 -4.01
C THR A 130 9.58 12.97 -3.57
N LEU A 131 10.24 12.07 -4.30
CA LEU A 131 11.66 11.79 -4.13
C LEU A 131 12.44 12.95 -4.76
N GLU A 132 12.85 13.95 -3.96
CA GLU A 132 13.77 14.98 -4.46
C GLU A 132 15.20 14.41 -4.48
N GLY A 133 15.83 14.47 -5.67
CA GLY A 133 17.19 13.98 -5.94
C GLY A 133 18.28 15.02 -5.78
#